data_AF-A0A351A472-F1
#
_entry.id   AF-A0A351A472-F1
#
_cell.length_a   1.000
_cell.length_b   1.000
_cell.length_c   1.000
_cell.angle_alpha   90.00
_cell.angle_beta   90.00
_cell.angle_gamma   90.00
#
_symmetry.space_group_name_H-M   'P 1'
#
loop_
_entity.id
_entity.type
_entity.pdbx_description
1 polymer ?
#
loop_
_entity_poly.entity_id
_entity_poly.type
_entity_poly.pdbx_seq_one_letter_code
_entity_poly.pdbx_strand_id
1 'polypeptide(L)'
;LLTSSEIDGLELVAGRFHAQSRKSDEGRDSGGLKGIDVIGGSYQFSDALSAALYFSDVDNVVRDNSFKRQYVNLNYALPIASNTLSFDLNGYRTKYDVSGDKNRIWSLAATYETGPHAFTLAYQRSSGDVGFDYGWYQKAGGTGNGGASIWLANSYWSDFNGKDEKSWQLAYAVDFGQYGMPGLKYRVAYVRGSDIDTDVTTRGKEHEFFNQISYTVQNGAAKDLNIRLRTSALRVSSDAADYNVSGREVRVFIDYPFNAF
;
A
#
# COMPACT_ATOMS: atom_id res chain seq x y z
N LEU A 1 -7.82 -20.76 3.99
CA LEU A 1 -8.10 -19.60 4.86
C LEU A 1 -9.44 -19.86 5.53
N LEU A 2 -9.51 -19.68 6.83
CA LEU A 2 -10.73 -19.70 7.63
C LEU A 2 -11.05 -18.25 8.02
N THR A 3 -12.33 -17.88 7.89
CA THR A 3 -12.86 -16.58 8.31
C THR A 3 -14.04 -16.83 9.24
N SER A 4 -14.15 -16.05 10.32
CA SER A 4 -15.22 -16.13 11.31
C SER A 4 -15.75 -14.73 11.62
N SER A 5 -17.06 -14.57 11.56
CA SER A 5 -17.77 -13.31 11.82
C SER A 5 -18.96 -13.52 12.76
N GLU A 6 -18.82 -14.44 13.72
CA GLU A 6 -19.88 -14.82 14.69
C GLU A 6 -20.20 -13.72 15.71
N ILE A 7 -19.31 -12.74 15.89
CA ILE A 7 -19.50 -11.59 16.78
C ILE A 7 -19.67 -10.35 15.89
N ASP A 8 -20.73 -9.59 16.14
CA ASP A 8 -21.01 -8.37 15.38
C ASP A 8 -19.82 -7.40 15.42
N GLY A 9 -19.50 -6.83 14.25
CA GLY A 9 -18.34 -5.99 14.05
C GLY A 9 -16.97 -6.68 14.09
N LEU A 10 -16.86 -7.97 14.47
CA LEU A 10 -15.59 -8.70 14.54
C LEU A 10 -15.43 -9.67 13.37
N GLU A 11 -14.32 -9.54 12.64
CA GLU A 11 -13.85 -10.56 11.70
C GLU A 11 -12.53 -11.15 12.21
N LEU A 12 -12.46 -12.48 12.31
CA LEU A 12 -11.25 -13.22 12.63
C LEU A 12 -10.83 -14.05 11.41
N VAL A 13 -9.53 -14.07 11.13
CA VAL A 13 -8.95 -14.91 10.09
C VAL A 13 -7.82 -15.77 10.64
N ALA A 14 -7.75 -17.00 10.14
CA ALA A 14 -6.61 -17.88 10.34
C ALA A 14 -6.39 -18.71 9.06
N GLY A 15 -5.15 -18.86 8.62
CA GLY A 15 -4.89 -19.60 7.39
C GLY A 15 -3.44 -20.03 7.23
N ARG A 16 -3.26 -21.08 6.43
CA ARG A 16 -1.96 -21.49 5.92
C ARG A 16 -1.98 -21.53 4.41
N PHE A 17 -0.95 -20.98 3.78
CA PHE A 17 -0.72 -21.03 2.33
C PHE A 17 0.57 -21.79 2.05
N HIS A 18 0.59 -22.59 0.99
CA HIS A 18 1.71 -23.50 0.66
C HIS A 18 2.34 -23.25 -0.71
N ALA A 19 1.80 -22.29 -1.46
CA ALA A 19 2.29 -21.93 -2.77
C ALA A 19 1.88 -20.49 -3.07
N GLN A 20 2.69 -19.78 -3.85
CA GLN A 20 2.36 -18.45 -4.36
C GLN A 20 2.70 -18.37 -5.84
N SER A 21 1.81 -17.76 -6.63
CA SER A 21 2.21 -17.28 -7.95
C SER A 21 2.53 -15.79 -7.84
N ARG A 22 3.77 -15.43 -8.17
CA ARG A 22 4.20 -14.03 -8.21
C ARG A 22 3.51 -13.32 -9.36
N LYS A 23 3.33 -12.01 -9.18
CA LYS A 23 2.80 -11.15 -10.23
C LYS A 23 3.65 -11.29 -11.51
N SER A 24 2.97 -11.58 -12.61
CA SER A 24 3.56 -11.80 -13.94
C SER A 24 4.51 -12.98 -14.04
N ASP A 25 4.23 -14.03 -13.27
CA ASP A 25 4.77 -15.37 -13.44
C ASP A 25 3.61 -16.37 -13.56
N GLU A 26 3.75 -17.36 -14.44
CA GLU A 26 2.78 -18.43 -14.70
C GLU A 26 2.98 -19.67 -13.81
N GLY A 27 4.08 -19.74 -13.05
CA GLY A 27 4.41 -20.88 -12.18
C GLY A 27 3.59 -20.94 -10.89
N ARG A 28 3.11 -22.15 -10.53
CA ARG A 28 2.30 -22.41 -9.33
C ARG A 28 2.96 -22.02 -8.00
N ASP A 29 4.29 -22.09 -7.90
CA ASP A 29 5.07 -21.65 -6.74
C ASP A 29 6.33 -20.89 -7.19
N SER A 30 6.14 -19.89 -8.04
CA SER A 30 7.24 -19.09 -8.59
C SER A 30 8.02 -18.31 -7.54
N GLY A 31 7.50 -18.21 -6.31
CA GLY A 31 8.19 -17.60 -5.19
C GLY A 31 8.83 -18.56 -4.19
N GLY A 32 8.79 -19.87 -4.41
CA GLY A 32 9.43 -20.86 -3.55
C GLY A 32 8.91 -20.83 -2.11
N LEU A 33 7.59 -20.72 -1.94
CA LEU A 33 6.97 -20.64 -0.63
C LEU A 33 6.92 -22.02 0.03
N LYS A 34 7.40 -22.13 1.27
CA LYS A 34 7.18 -23.34 2.09
C LYS A 34 5.91 -23.22 2.94
N GLY A 35 5.64 -22.03 3.44
CA GLY A 35 4.46 -21.77 4.25
C GLY A 35 4.29 -20.28 4.55
N ILE A 36 3.06 -19.78 4.44
CA ILE A 36 2.63 -18.55 5.14
C ILE A 36 1.58 -18.99 6.13
N ASP A 37 1.85 -18.86 7.42
CA ASP A 37 0.83 -18.90 8.46
C ASP A 37 0.36 -17.47 8.72
N VAL A 38 -0.95 -17.25 8.74
CA VAL A 38 -1.57 -15.96 9.05
C VAL A 38 -2.63 -16.13 10.11
N ILE A 39 -2.65 -15.23 11.08
CA ILE A 39 -3.73 -15.09 12.06
C ILE A 39 -3.96 -13.62 12.36
N GLY A 40 -5.20 -13.22 12.52
CA GLY A 40 -5.53 -11.84 12.87
C GLY A 40 -7.02 -11.57 12.82
N GLY A 41 -7.35 -10.30 12.87
CA GLY A 41 -8.72 -9.87 12.73
C GLY A 41 -8.87 -8.36 12.69
N SER A 42 -10.07 -7.94 12.37
CA SER A 42 -10.51 -6.55 12.40
C SER A 42 -11.75 -6.42 13.27
N TYR A 43 -11.90 -5.26 13.90
CA TYR A 43 -13.07 -4.93 14.70
C TYR A 43 -13.58 -3.53 14.38
N GLN A 44 -14.88 -3.43 14.11
CA GLN A 44 -15.62 -2.18 13.98
C GLN A 44 -16.19 -1.79 15.35
N PHE A 45 -15.56 -0.82 16.02
CA PHE A 45 -15.98 -0.38 17.36
C PHE A 45 -17.23 0.51 17.33
N SER A 46 -17.38 1.29 16.25
CA SER A 46 -18.52 2.19 15.99
C SER A 46 -18.52 2.58 14.52
N ASP A 47 -19.50 3.31 14.01
CA ASP A 47 -19.49 3.84 12.64
C ASP A 47 -18.25 4.69 12.31
N ALA A 48 -17.59 5.25 13.33
CA ALA A 48 -16.44 6.13 13.21
C ALA A 48 -15.09 5.44 13.40
N LEU A 49 -15.03 4.29 14.08
CA LEU A 49 -13.77 3.70 14.54
C LEU A 49 -13.66 2.21 14.20
N SER A 50 -12.59 1.84 13.53
CA SER A 50 -12.19 0.44 13.32
C SER A 50 -10.70 0.24 13.55
N ALA A 51 -10.33 -0.97 13.93
CA ALA A 51 -8.93 -1.37 14.04
C ALA A 51 -8.73 -2.78 13.49
N ALA A 52 -7.49 -3.09 13.12
CA ALA A 52 -7.11 -4.44 12.75
C ALA A 52 -5.72 -4.81 13.25
N LEU A 53 -5.51 -6.08 13.51
CA LEU A 53 -4.25 -6.64 13.97
C LEU A 53 -4.02 -8.00 13.33
N TYR A 54 -2.89 -8.16 12.66
CA TYR A 54 -2.53 -9.39 11.98
C TYR A 54 -1.09 -9.79 12.26
N PHE A 55 -0.85 -11.09 12.22
CA PHE A 55 0.44 -11.72 12.40
C PHE A 55 0.64 -12.70 11.26
N SER A 56 1.85 -12.73 10.72
CA SER A 56 2.26 -13.74 9.76
C SER A 56 3.64 -14.33 10.08
N ASP A 57 3.79 -15.60 9.76
CA ASP A 57 5.05 -16.34 9.75
C ASP A 57 5.27 -16.87 8.34
N VAL A 58 6.34 -16.40 7.68
CA VAL A 58 6.64 -16.70 6.28
C VAL A 58 7.91 -17.52 6.21
N ASP A 59 7.81 -18.76 5.73
CA ASP A 59 8.92 -19.67 5.46
C ASP A 59 9.12 -19.82 3.94
N ASN A 60 10.36 -19.68 3.50
CA ASN A 60 10.75 -19.71 2.09
C ASN A 60 11.88 -20.73 1.84
N VAL A 61 11.97 -21.21 0.59
CA VAL A 61 13.11 -22.04 0.16
C VAL A 61 14.44 -21.29 0.27
N VAL A 62 14.44 -19.98 -0.04
CA VAL A 62 15.54 -19.06 0.28
C VAL A 62 15.37 -18.61 1.72
N ARG A 63 16.13 -19.19 2.64
CA ARG A 63 15.91 -18.98 4.08
C ARG A 63 16.03 -17.53 4.52
N ASP A 64 16.88 -16.74 3.88
CA ASP A 64 17.04 -15.31 4.16
C ASP A 64 15.75 -14.50 3.91
N ASN A 65 14.86 -15.04 3.07
CA ASN A 65 13.54 -14.47 2.79
C ASN A 65 12.45 -14.94 3.77
N SER A 66 12.82 -15.63 4.84
CA SER A 66 11.89 -16.08 5.89
C SER A 66 11.83 -15.06 7.02
N PHE A 67 10.63 -14.72 7.45
CA PHE A 67 10.40 -13.64 8.41
C PHE A 67 9.07 -13.77 9.12
N LYS A 68 8.99 -13.08 10.26
CA LYS A 68 7.76 -12.86 11.01
C LYS A 68 7.34 -11.41 10.89
N ARG A 69 6.05 -11.18 10.64
CA ARG A 69 5.50 -9.85 10.47
C ARG A 69 4.25 -9.64 11.30
N GLN A 70 4.16 -8.46 11.88
CA GLN A 70 2.97 -7.97 12.57
C GLN A 70 2.48 -6.77 11.77
N TYR A 71 1.17 -6.65 11.63
CA TYR A 71 0.51 -5.53 10.99
C TYR A 71 -0.59 -4.98 11.89
N VAL A 72 -0.65 -3.67 12.03
CA VAL A 72 -1.71 -2.96 12.74
C VAL A 72 -2.31 -1.90 11.84
N ASN A 73 -3.63 -1.75 11.93
CA ASN A 73 -4.39 -0.67 11.32
C ASN A 73 -5.32 -0.02 12.35
N LEU A 74 -5.50 1.28 12.25
CA LEU A 74 -6.51 2.04 12.99
C LEU A 74 -7.10 3.10 12.05
N ASN A 75 -8.42 3.08 11.88
CA ASN A 75 -9.16 4.07 11.10
C ASN A 75 -10.12 4.83 12.02
N TYR A 76 -10.09 6.16 11.96
CA TYR A 76 -11.01 7.01 12.71
C TYR A 76 -11.58 8.13 11.84
N ALA A 77 -12.89 8.16 11.63
CA ALA A 77 -13.60 9.22 10.92
C ALA A 77 -14.26 10.17 11.94
N LEU A 78 -13.79 11.41 12.00
CA LEU A 78 -14.35 12.46 12.85
C LEU A 78 -15.30 13.35 12.03
N PRO A 79 -16.61 13.32 12.27
CA PRO A 79 -17.54 14.27 11.65
C PRO A 79 -17.28 15.71 12.16
N ILE A 80 -17.21 16.67 11.25
CA ILE A 80 -17.07 18.11 11.53
C ILE A 80 -18.14 18.86 10.74
N ALA A 81 -19.27 19.16 11.38
CA ALA A 81 -20.46 19.71 10.72
C ALA A 81 -20.89 18.84 9.52
N SER A 82 -20.87 19.39 8.29
CA SER A 82 -21.19 18.65 7.06
C SER A 82 -20.00 17.93 6.43
N ASN A 83 -18.82 17.98 7.06
CA ASN A 83 -17.54 17.51 6.54
C ASN A 83 -16.99 16.39 7.42
N THR A 84 -15.91 15.74 6.97
CA THR A 84 -15.27 14.66 7.73
C THR A 84 -13.77 14.87 7.78
N LEU A 85 -13.16 14.64 8.94
CA LEU A 85 -11.72 14.50 9.10
C LEU A 85 -11.39 13.06 9.46
N SER A 86 -10.78 12.33 8.53
CA SER A 86 -10.45 10.91 8.67
C SER A 86 -8.97 10.72 8.97
N PHE A 87 -8.65 9.81 9.89
CA PHE A 87 -7.30 9.38 10.23
C PHE A 87 -7.13 7.90 9.88
N ASP A 88 -6.07 7.59 9.15
CA ASP A 88 -5.70 6.22 8.78
C ASP A 88 -4.25 5.97 9.23
N LEU A 89 -4.09 5.07 10.19
CA LEU A 89 -2.80 4.62 10.71
C LEU A 89 -2.56 3.19 10.23
N ASN A 90 -1.42 2.97 9.60
CA ASN A 90 -0.95 1.65 9.21
C ASN A 90 0.47 1.42 9.74
N GLY A 91 0.76 0.22 10.21
CA GLY A 91 2.07 -0.09 10.78
C GLY A 91 2.44 -1.55 10.64
N TYR A 92 3.71 -1.79 10.32
CA TYR A 92 4.30 -3.11 10.25
C TYR A 92 5.51 -3.22 11.17
N ARG A 93 5.70 -4.41 11.71
CA ARG A 93 6.94 -4.82 12.37
C ARG A 93 7.39 -6.15 11.81
N THR A 94 8.60 -6.19 11.27
CA THR A 94 9.20 -7.37 10.66
C THR A 94 10.44 -7.78 11.43
N LYS A 95 10.64 -9.09 11.61
CA LYS A 95 11.90 -9.70 12.02
C LYS A 95 12.27 -10.80 11.04
N TYR A 96 13.47 -10.73 10.48
CA TYR A 96 13.99 -11.76 9.57
C TYR A 96 14.64 -12.90 10.37
N ASP A 97 14.41 -14.13 9.95
CA ASP A 97 14.75 -15.29 10.77
C ASP A 97 16.25 -15.63 10.74
N VAL A 98 16.91 -15.44 9.60
CA VAL A 98 18.34 -15.78 9.44
C VAL A 98 19.25 -14.66 9.90
N SER A 99 19.09 -13.44 9.35
CA SER A 99 19.95 -12.31 9.74
C SER A 99 19.65 -11.78 11.14
N GLY A 100 18.42 -11.95 11.62
CA GLY A 100 17.94 -11.36 12.87
C GLY A 100 17.59 -9.88 12.76
N ASP A 101 17.74 -9.28 11.58
CA ASP A 101 17.44 -7.89 11.29
C ASP A 101 15.97 -7.58 11.57
N LYS A 102 15.71 -6.31 11.89
CA LYS A 102 14.37 -5.81 12.20
C LYS A 102 14.05 -4.61 11.34
N ASN A 103 12.81 -4.55 10.91
CA ASN A 103 12.23 -3.35 10.31
C ASN A 103 10.93 -2.98 11.04
N ARG A 104 10.71 -1.68 11.23
CA ARG A 104 9.43 -1.10 11.62
C ARG A 104 9.11 0.02 10.65
N ILE A 105 7.98 -0.09 9.97
CA ILE A 105 7.50 0.94 9.06
C ILE A 105 6.05 1.27 9.39
N TRP A 106 5.69 2.56 9.39
CA TRP A 106 4.33 2.99 9.66
C TRP A 106 4.01 4.29 8.92
N SER A 107 2.73 4.53 8.69
CA SER A 107 2.21 5.77 8.12
C SER A 107 0.97 6.24 8.85
N LEU A 108 0.81 7.55 9.02
CA LEU A 108 -0.41 8.19 9.47
C LEU A 108 -0.85 9.21 8.41
N ALA A 109 -2.07 9.04 7.90
CA ALA A 109 -2.72 9.99 7.00
C ALA A 109 -3.89 10.69 7.71
N ALA A 110 -3.99 12.00 7.53
CA ALA A 110 -5.16 12.80 7.89
C ALA A 110 -5.78 13.34 6.59
N THR A 111 -7.07 13.05 6.37
CA THR A 111 -7.81 13.47 5.17
C THR A 111 -9.03 14.28 5.57
N TYR A 112 -9.10 15.53 5.10
CA TYR A 112 -10.25 16.40 5.28
C TYR A 112 -11.12 16.38 4.02
N GLU A 113 -12.35 15.90 4.15
CA GLU A 113 -13.33 15.75 3.09
C GLU A 113 -14.41 16.82 3.23
N THR A 114 -14.62 17.60 2.16
CA THR A 114 -15.58 18.70 2.13
C THR A 114 -16.22 18.80 0.74
N GLY A 115 -17.52 18.49 0.66
CA GLY A 115 -18.23 18.40 -0.62
C GLY A 115 -17.55 17.40 -1.58
N PRO A 116 -17.19 17.81 -2.81
CA PRO A 116 -16.52 16.93 -3.77
C PRO A 116 -15.00 16.83 -3.56
N HIS A 117 -14.43 17.48 -2.55
CA HIS A 117 -12.98 17.62 -2.35
C HIS A 117 -12.45 16.78 -1.18
N ALA A 118 -11.24 16.25 -1.33
CA ALA A 118 -10.49 15.62 -0.25
C ALA A 118 -9.05 16.14 -0.23
N PHE A 119 -8.58 16.60 0.93
CA PHE A 119 -7.20 17.06 1.15
C PHE A 119 -6.50 16.14 2.13
N THR A 120 -5.37 15.55 1.75
CA THR A 120 -4.63 14.60 2.58
C THR A 120 -3.24 15.13 2.93
N LEU A 121 -2.89 15.06 4.21
CA LEU A 121 -1.53 15.17 4.72
C LEU A 121 -1.16 13.82 5.32
N ALA A 122 -0.01 13.26 4.92
CA ALA A 122 0.46 12.02 5.52
C ALA A 122 1.95 12.06 5.86
N TYR A 123 2.32 11.30 6.89
CA TYR A 123 3.70 11.06 7.27
C TYR A 123 3.94 9.57 7.37
N GLN A 124 5.10 9.12 6.92
CA GLN A 124 5.53 7.73 6.95
C GLN A 124 6.99 7.65 7.38
N ARG A 125 7.31 6.60 8.14
CA ARG A 125 8.67 6.35 8.61
C ARG A 125 8.98 4.86 8.59
N SER A 126 10.06 4.52 7.90
CA SER A 126 10.75 3.23 7.99
C SER A 126 11.92 3.35 8.96
N SER A 127 12.21 2.30 9.72
CA SER A 127 13.28 2.31 10.72
C SER A 127 13.75 0.90 11.05
N GLY A 128 15.00 0.77 11.46
CA GLY A 128 15.58 -0.49 11.90
C GLY A 128 16.85 -0.83 11.13
N ASP A 129 17.22 -2.10 11.18
CA ASP A 129 18.49 -2.56 10.63
C ASP A 129 18.47 -2.58 9.09
N VAL A 130 17.27 -2.72 8.50
CA VAL A 130 17.01 -2.81 7.06
C VAL A 130 15.71 -2.08 6.67
N GLY A 131 15.54 -1.82 5.37
CA GLY A 131 14.27 -1.35 4.79
C GLY A 131 13.15 -2.39 4.88
N PHE A 132 11.93 -1.99 4.51
CA PHE A 132 10.81 -2.93 4.50
C PHE A 132 10.82 -3.73 3.20
N ASP A 133 11.04 -5.04 3.29
CA ASP A 133 11.00 -5.93 2.14
C ASP A 133 9.63 -6.62 2.00
N TYR A 134 9.19 -6.82 0.76
CA TYR A 134 8.00 -7.56 0.38
C TYR A 134 8.23 -8.23 -0.99
N GLY A 135 7.32 -9.08 -1.46
CA GLY A 135 7.51 -9.83 -2.70
C GLY A 135 7.58 -8.93 -3.93
N TRP A 136 8.50 -9.23 -4.84
CA TRP A 136 8.75 -8.43 -6.04
C TRP A 136 8.11 -9.05 -7.30
N TYR A 137 8.11 -8.28 -8.39
CA TYR A 137 7.64 -8.71 -9.71
C TYR A 137 8.54 -9.84 -10.26
N GLN A 138 7.97 -10.85 -10.91
CA GLN A 138 8.71 -11.97 -11.52
C GLN A 138 9.67 -12.72 -10.55
N LYS A 139 10.65 -13.44 -11.09
CA LYS A 139 11.66 -14.22 -10.34
C LYS A 139 12.79 -13.36 -9.75
N ALA A 140 12.65 -12.04 -9.70
CA ALA A 140 13.71 -11.09 -9.36
C ALA A 140 14.07 -11.01 -7.86
N GLY A 141 14.06 -12.13 -7.14
CA GLY A 141 14.22 -12.13 -5.68
C GLY A 141 12.93 -11.72 -4.95
N GLY A 142 12.98 -11.60 -3.63
CA GLY A 142 11.85 -11.15 -2.82
C GLY A 142 11.36 -12.09 -1.74
N THR A 143 10.82 -11.48 -0.69
CA THR A 143 10.17 -12.17 0.43
C THR A 143 8.86 -12.79 -0.02
N GLY A 144 8.66 -14.08 0.28
CA GLY A 144 7.61 -14.89 -0.31
C GLY A 144 6.18 -14.61 0.16
N ASN A 145 5.72 -13.36 0.15
CA ASN A 145 4.43 -12.94 0.70
C ASN A 145 3.37 -12.62 -0.38
N GLY A 146 3.52 -13.15 -1.59
CA GLY A 146 2.53 -13.05 -2.68
C GLY A 146 2.65 -11.81 -3.57
N GLY A 147 3.64 -10.94 -3.35
CA GLY A 147 3.84 -9.73 -4.18
C GLY A 147 2.69 -8.73 -4.11
N ALA A 148 1.91 -8.78 -3.03
CA ALA A 148 0.85 -7.83 -2.76
C ALA A 148 1.44 -6.45 -2.39
N SER A 149 0.67 -5.41 -2.70
CA SER A 149 0.97 -4.03 -2.33
C SER A 149 1.18 -3.86 -0.83
N ILE A 150 2.01 -2.89 -0.45
CA ILE A 150 2.18 -2.44 0.92
C ILE A 150 1.01 -1.51 1.33
N TRP A 151 0.44 -1.71 2.52
CA TRP A 151 -0.59 -0.78 3.05
C TRP A 151 0.06 0.35 3.83
N LEU A 152 0.52 1.38 3.11
CA LEU A 152 1.02 2.61 3.71
C LEU A 152 0.60 3.82 2.88
N ALA A 153 0.45 4.97 3.52
CA ALA A 153 -0.09 6.17 2.91
C ALA A 153 0.74 6.72 1.75
N ASN A 154 2.08 6.56 1.77
CA ASN A 154 2.97 7.19 0.82
C ASN A 154 3.38 6.27 -0.35
N SER A 155 2.67 5.15 -0.58
CA SER A 155 2.98 4.21 -1.68
C SER A 155 2.34 4.60 -3.02
N TYR A 156 3.18 4.81 -4.05
CA TYR A 156 2.77 5.18 -5.41
C TYR A 156 3.54 4.42 -6.51
N TRP A 157 4.60 5.00 -7.07
CA TRP A 157 5.64 4.25 -7.78
C TRP A 157 6.72 3.86 -6.79
N SER A 158 7.30 4.82 -6.06
CA SER A 158 8.06 4.48 -4.86
C SER A 158 7.11 4.17 -3.71
N ASP A 159 7.53 3.27 -2.83
CA ASP A 159 6.85 2.95 -1.59
C ASP A 159 7.35 3.77 -0.40
N PHE A 160 8.46 4.51 -0.57
CA PHE A 160 9.13 5.29 0.49
C PHE A 160 9.42 4.43 1.73
N ASN A 161 9.93 3.23 1.47
CA ASN A 161 10.12 2.15 2.44
C ASN A 161 11.60 1.78 2.63
N GLY A 162 12.51 2.65 2.20
CA GLY A 162 13.96 2.49 2.36
C GLY A 162 14.37 2.41 3.83
N LYS A 163 15.60 1.98 4.10
CA LYS A 163 16.13 1.94 5.46
C LYS A 163 16.20 3.37 6.02
N ASP A 164 15.67 3.54 7.24
CA ASP A 164 15.60 4.79 7.99
C ASP A 164 14.88 5.98 7.31
N GLU A 165 14.22 5.72 6.18
CA GLU A 165 13.53 6.72 5.39
C GLU A 165 12.36 7.35 6.14
N LYS A 166 12.28 8.69 6.06
CA LYS A 166 11.16 9.50 6.52
C LYS A 166 10.54 10.20 5.33
N SER A 167 9.24 10.06 5.15
CA SER A 167 8.52 10.71 4.06
C SER A 167 7.26 11.42 4.51
N TRP A 168 6.94 12.50 3.82
CA TRP A 168 5.67 13.22 3.98
C TRP A 168 4.99 13.39 2.62
N GLN A 169 3.67 13.51 2.66
CA GLN A 169 2.82 13.63 1.49
C GLN A 169 1.84 14.78 1.65
N LEU A 170 1.64 15.51 0.55
CA LEU A 170 0.47 16.35 0.33
C LEU A 170 -0.30 15.82 -0.87
N ALA A 171 -1.59 15.56 -0.70
CA ALA A 171 -2.44 15.09 -1.78
C ALA A 171 -3.81 15.80 -1.80
N TYR A 172 -4.40 15.81 -2.98
CA TYR A 172 -5.72 16.36 -3.24
C TYR A 172 -6.47 15.43 -4.19
N ALA A 173 -7.75 15.22 -3.92
CA ALA A 173 -8.66 14.51 -4.81
C ALA A 173 -9.97 15.29 -4.97
N VAL A 174 -10.60 15.11 -6.14
CA VAL A 174 -11.90 15.68 -6.45
C VAL A 174 -12.77 14.73 -7.27
N ASP A 175 -14.04 14.64 -6.90
CA ASP A 175 -15.10 13.98 -7.66
C ASP A 175 -15.93 15.01 -8.42
N PHE A 176 -15.94 14.93 -9.75
CA PHE A 176 -16.63 15.92 -10.58
C PHE A 176 -18.14 15.68 -10.75
N GLY A 177 -18.72 14.70 -10.05
CA GLY A 177 -20.16 14.44 -10.10
C GLY A 177 -21.00 15.66 -9.73
N GLN A 178 -20.61 16.42 -8.70
CA GLN A 178 -21.30 17.66 -8.31
C GLN A 178 -21.09 18.82 -9.31
N TYR A 179 -20.17 18.68 -10.25
CA TYR A 179 -19.93 19.63 -11.35
C TYR A 179 -20.54 19.18 -12.68
N GLY A 180 -21.46 18.20 -12.65
CA GLY A 180 -22.14 17.71 -13.86
C GLY A 180 -21.33 16.74 -14.70
N MET A 181 -20.21 16.22 -14.19
CA MET A 181 -19.40 15.19 -14.84
C MET A 181 -19.33 13.92 -14.00
N PRO A 182 -20.48 13.24 -13.77
CA PRO A 182 -20.50 12.00 -13.00
C PRO A 182 -19.59 10.93 -13.62
N GLY A 183 -18.85 10.24 -12.76
CA GLY A 183 -17.84 9.25 -13.15
C GLY A 183 -16.44 9.81 -13.35
N LEU A 184 -16.26 11.13 -13.49
CA LEU A 184 -14.94 11.76 -13.61
C LEU A 184 -14.34 12.05 -12.23
N LYS A 185 -13.12 11.56 -11.98
CA LYS A 185 -12.37 11.79 -10.74
C LYS A 185 -10.93 12.17 -11.06
N TYR A 186 -10.33 13.00 -10.20
CA TYR A 186 -8.92 13.37 -10.29
C TYR A 186 -8.24 13.29 -8.92
N ARG A 187 -7.00 12.82 -8.89
CA ARG A 187 -6.12 12.79 -7.72
C ARG A 187 -4.73 13.25 -8.11
N VAL A 188 -4.11 14.06 -7.26
CA VAL A 188 -2.71 14.46 -7.34
C VAL A 188 -2.05 14.29 -5.97
N ALA A 189 -0.78 13.92 -5.97
CA ALA A 189 0.02 13.86 -4.75
C ALA A 189 1.47 14.26 -5.02
N TYR A 190 2.07 14.94 -4.04
CA TYR A 190 3.51 15.12 -3.95
C TYR A 190 4.00 14.44 -2.68
N VAL A 191 4.98 13.56 -2.82
CA VAL A 191 5.61 12.83 -1.72
C VAL A 191 7.09 13.11 -1.73
N ARG A 192 7.67 13.32 -0.55
CA ARG A 192 9.10 13.56 -0.39
C ARG A 192 9.67 12.70 0.73
N GLY A 193 10.67 11.89 0.39
CA GLY A 193 11.47 11.05 1.27
C GLY A 193 12.85 11.65 1.55
N SER A 194 13.40 11.29 2.70
CA SER A 194 14.71 11.74 3.20
C SER A 194 15.26 10.75 4.21
N ASP A 195 16.56 10.86 4.49
CA ASP A 195 17.27 9.98 5.43
C ASP A 195 17.29 8.51 4.98
N ILE A 196 17.30 8.27 3.67
CA ILE A 196 17.45 6.93 3.11
C ILE A 196 18.90 6.48 3.33
N ASP A 197 19.07 5.39 4.05
CA ASP A 197 20.35 4.73 4.21
C ASP A 197 20.48 3.56 3.22
N THR A 198 21.61 3.47 2.56
CA THR A 198 22.00 2.37 1.67
C THR A 198 23.25 1.68 2.23
N ASP A 199 23.74 0.66 1.54
CA ASP A 199 24.99 -0.01 1.92
C ASP A 199 26.23 0.88 1.71
N VAL A 200 26.12 1.94 0.89
CA VAL A 200 27.25 2.79 0.45
C VAL A 200 27.14 4.21 1.00
N THR A 201 25.92 4.72 1.12
CA THR A 201 25.63 6.13 1.43
C THR A 201 24.56 6.24 2.50
N THR A 202 24.54 7.40 3.17
CA THR A 202 23.49 7.76 4.13
C THR A 202 22.85 9.07 3.70
N ARG A 203 21.63 9.33 4.18
CA ARG A 203 20.88 10.58 3.91
C ARG A 203 20.44 10.79 2.45
N GLY A 204 20.21 9.68 1.75
CA GLY A 204 19.54 9.67 0.46
C GLY A 204 18.15 10.31 0.52
N LYS A 205 17.69 10.81 -0.63
CA LYS A 205 16.43 11.53 -0.79
C LYS A 205 15.75 11.07 -2.06
N GLU A 206 14.42 11.05 -2.01
CA GLU A 206 13.60 10.92 -3.20
C GLU A 206 12.36 11.79 -3.12
N HIS A 207 11.76 12.09 -4.25
CA HIS A 207 10.44 12.70 -4.29
C HIS A 207 9.67 12.27 -5.54
N GLU A 208 8.37 12.14 -5.39
CA GLU A 208 7.47 11.71 -6.44
C GLU A 208 6.33 12.71 -6.61
N PHE A 209 6.04 13.04 -7.88
CA PHE A 209 4.81 13.72 -8.25
C PHE A 209 3.89 12.73 -8.98
N PHE A 210 2.79 12.39 -8.33
CA PHE A 210 1.78 11.43 -8.78
C PHE A 210 0.53 12.15 -9.27
N ASN A 211 -0.04 11.68 -10.38
CA ASN A 211 -1.32 12.16 -10.91
C ASN A 211 -2.16 10.98 -11.40
N GLN A 212 -3.46 11.06 -11.19
CA GLN A 212 -4.41 10.10 -11.73
C GLN A 212 -5.72 10.79 -12.11
N ILE A 213 -6.16 10.55 -13.33
CA ILE A 213 -7.51 10.88 -13.80
C ILE A 213 -8.23 9.59 -14.16
N SER A 214 -9.50 9.49 -13.80
CA SER A 214 -10.34 8.34 -14.16
C SER A 214 -11.72 8.77 -14.59
N TYR A 215 -12.29 8.06 -15.54
CA TYR A 215 -13.67 8.23 -15.97
C TYR A 215 -14.37 6.87 -16.04
N THR A 216 -15.51 6.74 -15.36
CA THR A 216 -16.44 5.63 -15.56
C THR A 216 -17.62 6.09 -16.42
N VAL A 217 -17.90 5.38 -17.51
CA VAL A 217 -19.04 5.67 -18.38
C VAL A 217 -20.35 5.42 -17.62
N GLN A 218 -21.23 6.41 -17.61
CA GLN A 218 -22.42 6.38 -16.75
C GLN A 218 -23.62 5.66 -17.37
N ASN A 219 -23.73 5.66 -18.71
CA ASN A 219 -24.92 5.17 -19.43
C ASN A 219 -24.56 4.61 -20.81
N GLY A 220 -25.52 3.91 -21.43
CA GLY A 220 -25.39 3.36 -22.78
C GLY A 220 -24.65 2.02 -22.82
N ALA A 221 -24.26 1.60 -24.03
CA ALA A 221 -23.68 0.27 -24.27
C ALA A 221 -22.32 0.03 -23.59
N ALA A 222 -21.61 1.11 -23.25
CA ALA A 222 -20.33 1.05 -22.55
C ALA A 222 -20.45 1.42 -21.07
N LYS A 223 -21.67 1.47 -20.50
CA LYS A 223 -21.88 1.76 -19.07
C LYS A 223 -20.97 0.87 -18.22
N ASP A 224 -20.37 1.45 -17.19
CA ASP A 224 -19.42 0.81 -16.27
C ASP A 224 -18.01 0.58 -16.83
N LEU A 225 -17.73 0.90 -18.10
CA LEU A 225 -16.37 1.00 -18.62
C LEU A 225 -15.60 2.08 -17.83
N ASN A 226 -14.53 1.67 -17.15
CA ASN A 226 -13.61 2.55 -16.44
C ASN A 226 -12.32 2.73 -17.24
N ILE A 227 -11.95 3.97 -17.47
CA ILE A 227 -10.66 4.34 -18.06
C ILE A 227 -9.89 5.13 -17.01
N ARG A 228 -8.64 4.75 -16.76
CA ARG A 228 -7.78 5.40 -15.78
C ARG A 228 -6.40 5.66 -16.35
N LEU A 229 -5.98 6.91 -16.30
CA LEU A 229 -4.63 7.34 -16.66
C LEU A 229 -3.90 7.73 -15.38
N ARG A 230 -2.80 7.05 -15.09
CA ARG A 230 -1.92 7.30 -13.95
C ARG A 230 -0.56 7.73 -14.47
N THR A 231 0.01 8.78 -13.90
CA THR A 231 1.38 9.22 -14.19
C THR A 231 2.16 9.46 -12.90
N SER A 232 3.44 9.13 -12.93
CA SER A 232 4.37 9.35 -11.82
C SER A 232 5.68 9.92 -12.35
N ALA A 233 6.24 10.91 -11.66
CA ALA A 233 7.58 11.41 -11.91
C ALA A 233 8.40 11.30 -10.62
N LEU A 234 9.25 10.29 -10.55
CA LEU A 234 10.11 10.00 -9.41
C LEU A 234 11.52 10.57 -9.64
N ARG A 235 12.07 11.23 -8.64
CA ARG A 235 13.45 11.71 -8.63
C ARG A 235 14.15 11.21 -7.37
N VAL A 236 15.32 10.62 -7.56
CA VAL A 236 16.15 10.01 -6.53
C VAL A 236 17.52 10.67 -6.56
N SER A 237 18.07 11.02 -5.39
CA SER A 237 19.42 11.57 -5.26
C SER A 237 20.50 10.51 -5.54
N SER A 238 21.72 10.94 -5.86
CA SER A 238 22.88 10.05 -5.95
C SER A 238 23.06 9.15 -4.72
N ASP A 239 22.79 9.71 -3.53
CA ASP A 239 22.96 9.04 -2.24
C ASP A 239 21.88 7.97 -1.96
N ALA A 240 20.94 7.75 -2.89
CA ALA A 240 19.93 6.69 -2.84
C ALA A 240 19.85 5.89 -4.16
N ALA A 241 20.84 6.03 -5.04
CA ALA A 241 20.80 5.41 -6.37
C ALA A 241 20.84 3.87 -6.34
N ASP A 242 21.43 3.28 -5.30
CA ASP A 242 21.46 1.83 -5.09
C ASP A 242 20.14 1.29 -4.52
N TYR A 243 19.28 2.16 -4.00
CA TYR A 243 17.96 1.83 -3.49
C TYR A 243 16.87 1.97 -4.57
N ASN A 244 16.88 3.09 -5.31
CA ASN A 244 15.85 3.38 -6.31
C ASN A 244 16.40 4.27 -7.44
N VAL A 245 15.67 4.33 -8.56
CA VAL A 245 16.10 5.08 -9.75
C VAL A 245 15.09 6.13 -10.18
N SER A 246 15.60 7.28 -10.64
CA SER A 246 14.75 8.34 -11.18
C SER A 246 14.06 7.89 -12.47
N GLY A 247 12.82 8.35 -12.69
CA GLY A 247 12.19 8.14 -13.99
C GLY A 247 10.82 8.81 -14.13
N ARG A 248 10.11 8.43 -15.19
CA ARG A 248 8.73 8.85 -15.46
C ARG A 248 7.93 7.63 -15.91
N GLU A 249 6.74 7.46 -15.35
CA GLU A 249 5.84 6.36 -15.67
C GLU A 249 4.50 6.91 -16.15
N VAL A 250 3.92 6.23 -17.15
CA VAL A 250 2.53 6.39 -17.57
C VAL A 250 1.88 5.02 -17.61
N ARG A 251 0.76 4.85 -16.92
CA ARG A 251 -0.06 3.64 -16.96
C ARG A 251 -1.48 3.98 -17.41
N VAL A 252 -2.00 3.21 -18.35
CA VAL A 252 -3.38 3.30 -18.81
C VAL A 252 -4.07 1.99 -18.44
N PHE A 253 -5.19 2.10 -17.72
CA PHE A 253 -6.05 0.98 -17.37
C PHE A 253 -7.40 1.17 -18.08
N ILE A 254 -7.90 0.07 -18.65
CA ILE A 254 -9.20 0.00 -19.28
C ILE A 254 -9.88 -1.23 -18.69
N ASP A 255 -10.79 -0.99 -17.75
CA ASP A 255 -11.49 -2.03 -17.01
C ASP A 255 -12.96 -2.02 -17.44
N TYR A 256 -13.45 -3.14 -17.99
CA TYR A 256 -14.86 -3.31 -18.33
C TYR A 256 -15.45 -4.51 -17.61
N PRO A 257 -16.13 -4.31 -16.46
CA PRO A 257 -16.78 -5.40 -15.76
C PRO A 257 -18.01 -5.85 -16.56
N PHE A 258 -18.13 -7.15 -16.78
CA PHE A 258 -19.36 -7.76 -17.28
C PHE A 258 -19.87 -8.74 -16.23
N ASN A 259 -21.16 -8.70 -15.94
CA ASN A 259 -21.77 -9.73 -15.12
C ASN A 259 -22.29 -10.85 -16.02
N ALA A 260 -21.82 -12.07 -15.78
CA ALA A 260 -22.32 -13.25 -16.47
C ALA A 260 -23.63 -13.78 -15.87
N PHE A 261 -23.93 -13.50 -14.58
CA PHE A 261 -25.08 -14.03 -13.83
C PHE A 261 -25.63 -13.04 -12.80
#